data_AF-A0AAW3CDC5-F1
#
_entry.id   AF-A0AAW3CDC5-F1
#
_cell.length_a   1.000
_cell.length_b   1.000
_cell.length_c   1.000
_cell.angle_alpha   90.00
_cell.angle_beta   90.00
_cell.angle_gamma   90.00
#
_symmetry.space_group_name_H-M   'P 1'
#
loop_
_entity.id
_entity.type
_entity.pdbx_description
1 polymer ?
#
loop_
_entity_poly.entity_id
_entity_poly.type
_entity_poly.pdbx_seq_one_letter_code
_entity_poly.pdbx_strand_id
1 'polypeptide(L)'
;MWRCWQRSVPITARVADSAAGLVAQPPVTASSPLLTQHRGVFADKVRAGMVLRVDKRVYRVVANTRSQKGQNAASFNIKLTEVGTSRKKEVTAGQGHDFAEVRAERVRLLFSGFDDDDFACFVFPPHSPDAGKEVNIPGDSLPEVQQRFLACAMPVDILHIIPDDDTEKETWTEITMPSSYVYTVETITLKGLYKMAAFVECDGTVSVNDQIQLGEKIKVVIKPDGTVAFGGRANP
;
A
#
# COMPACT_ATOMS: atom_id res chain seq x y z
N MET A 1 -24.93 -8.66 -17.71
CA MET A 1 -26.23 -7.96 -17.68
C MET A 1 -27.05 -8.50 -16.51
N TRP A 2 -27.27 -7.75 -15.43
CA TRP A 2 -28.51 -7.75 -14.60
C TRP A 2 -28.45 -6.48 -13.74
N ARG A 3 -29.37 -5.55 -13.99
CA ARG A 3 -29.61 -4.35 -13.20
C ARG A 3 -30.56 -4.70 -12.07
N CYS A 4 -30.43 -4.10 -10.89
CA CYS A 4 -31.61 -3.77 -10.09
C CYS A 4 -31.41 -2.46 -9.32
N TRP A 5 -32.17 -1.47 -9.75
CA TRP A 5 -32.40 -0.18 -9.12
C TRP A 5 -33.63 -0.27 -8.20
N GLN A 6 -33.79 0.75 -7.33
CA GLN A 6 -34.98 1.13 -6.55
C GLN A 6 -35.15 0.39 -5.20
N ARG A 7 -35.43 1.06 -4.07
CA ARG A 7 -36.44 2.11 -3.88
C ARG A 7 -36.19 2.91 -2.59
N SER A 8 -36.22 4.24 -2.70
CA SER A 8 -36.45 5.20 -1.63
C SER A 8 -37.95 5.44 -1.45
N VAL A 9 -38.40 5.68 -0.21
CA VAL A 9 -39.72 6.24 0.10
C VAL A 9 -39.57 7.28 1.22
N PRO A 10 -40.12 8.51 1.07
CA PRO A 10 -40.03 9.58 2.07
C PRO A 10 -41.22 9.53 3.04
N ILE A 11 -40.99 9.94 4.29
CA ILE A 11 -42.07 10.24 5.24
C ILE A 11 -42.05 11.74 5.50
N THR A 12 -43.15 12.40 5.12
CA THR A 12 -43.44 13.81 5.37
C THR A 12 -44.32 13.98 6.61
N ALA A 13 -44.17 15.18 7.18
CA ALA A 13 -45.10 15.94 8.01
C ALA A 13 -45.19 15.60 9.51
N ARG A 14 -44.88 16.60 10.36
CA ARG A 14 -45.87 17.64 10.73
C ARG A 14 -45.20 18.85 11.39
N VAL A 15 -45.68 20.02 10.97
CA VAL A 15 -45.48 21.34 11.60
C VAL A 15 -46.51 21.49 12.72
N ALA A 16 -46.08 22.01 13.87
CA ALA A 16 -46.95 22.71 14.81
C ALA A 16 -46.13 23.84 15.46
N ASP A 17 -46.53 25.07 15.17
CA ASP A 17 -46.04 26.31 15.75
C ASP A 17 -46.34 26.39 17.25
N SER A 18 -45.41 26.97 18.01
CA SER A 18 -45.71 27.80 19.19
C SER A 18 -44.52 28.68 19.53
N ALA A 19 -44.75 29.99 19.48
CA ALA A 19 -43.80 31.07 19.64
C ALA A 19 -43.39 31.30 21.11
N ALA A 20 -42.12 31.65 21.33
CA ALA A 20 -41.63 32.71 22.23
C ALA A 20 -40.15 32.47 22.60
N GLY A 21 -39.30 33.48 22.37
CA GLY A 21 -37.92 33.51 22.89
C GLY A 21 -36.86 33.84 21.87
N LEU A 22 -36.84 35.08 21.38
CA LEU A 22 -35.66 35.65 20.70
C LEU A 22 -34.52 35.77 21.71
N VAL A 23 -33.55 34.85 21.63
CA VAL A 23 -32.19 35.07 22.10
C VAL A 23 -31.27 34.77 20.92
N ALA A 24 -30.77 35.84 20.29
CA ALA A 24 -29.79 35.75 19.21
C ALA A 24 -28.50 35.12 19.75
N GLN A 25 -28.28 33.85 19.45
CA GLN A 25 -26.97 33.24 19.61
C GLN A 25 -26.02 33.79 18.53
N PRO A 26 -24.83 34.30 18.88
CA PRO A 26 -23.84 34.64 17.88
C PRO A 26 -23.43 33.37 17.12
N PRO A 27 -23.13 33.46 15.81
CA PRO A 27 -22.69 32.30 15.05
C PRO A 27 -21.45 31.72 15.73
N VAL A 28 -21.54 30.45 16.11
CA VAL A 28 -20.41 29.70 16.62
C VAL A 28 -19.31 29.81 15.58
N THR A 29 -18.23 30.44 16.00
CA THR A 29 -17.01 30.70 15.25
C THR A 29 -16.69 29.55 14.31
N ALA A 30 -16.58 29.89 13.03
CA ALA A 30 -16.05 29.02 11.99
C ALA A 30 -14.86 28.25 12.58
N SER A 31 -14.94 26.92 12.57
CA SER A 31 -13.80 26.06 12.80
C SER A 31 -12.72 26.53 11.84
N SER A 32 -11.69 27.19 12.36
CA SER A 32 -10.47 27.39 11.61
C SER A 32 -10.07 26.00 11.13
N PRO A 33 -9.93 25.74 9.82
CA PRO A 33 -9.31 24.50 9.40
C PRO A 33 -7.97 24.49 10.13
N LEU A 34 -7.72 23.45 10.91
CA LEU A 34 -6.38 23.18 11.37
C LEU A 34 -5.58 23.04 10.09
N LEU A 35 -4.93 24.13 9.67
CA LEU A 35 -3.93 24.13 8.62
C LEU A 35 -3.02 22.97 8.99
N THR A 36 -3.09 21.93 8.19
CA THR A 36 -2.22 20.75 8.25
C THR A 36 -0.81 21.28 8.16
N GLN A 37 -0.21 21.55 9.32
CA GLN A 37 1.15 22.06 9.41
C GLN A 37 2.03 21.03 8.74
N HIS A 38 2.67 21.42 7.63
CA HIS A 38 3.74 20.64 7.04
C HIS A 38 4.71 20.24 8.16
N ARG A 39 4.85 18.93 8.36
CA ARG A 39 5.69 18.41 9.45
C ARG A 39 7.15 18.55 9.05
N GLY A 40 7.72 19.69 9.39
CA GLY A 40 9.15 19.91 9.30
C GLY A 40 9.88 18.99 10.28
N VAL A 41 10.73 18.11 9.76
CA VAL A 41 11.59 17.23 10.54
C VAL A 41 13.03 17.67 10.33
N PHE A 42 13.70 18.07 11.41
CA PHE A 42 15.11 18.42 11.36
C PHE A 42 15.98 17.21 11.02
N ALA A 43 17.07 17.45 10.29
CA ALA A 43 18.02 16.42 9.84
C ALA A 43 18.56 15.53 10.97
N ASP A 44 18.65 16.05 12.20
CA ASP A 44 19.08 15.29 13.39
C ASP A 44 18.00 14.36 13.95
N LYS A 45 16.73 14.62 13.63
CA LYS A 45 15.56 13.82 14.03
C LYS A 45 15.12 12.83 12.96
N VAL A 46 15.63 12.93 11.74
CA VAL A 46 15.38 11.94 10.68
C VAL A 46 15.84 10.54 11.14
N ARG A 47 14.95 9.55 11.04
CA ARG A 47 15.19 8.13 11.39
C ARG A 47 14.85 7.22 10.22
N ALA A 48 15.45 6.03 10.23
CA ALA A 48 15.10 4.98 9.29
C ALA A 48 13.59 4.63 9.40
N GLY A 49 12.94 4.42 8.26
CA GLY A 49 11.50 4.17 8.17
C GLY A 49 10.64 5.42 7.95
N MET A 50 11.15 6.62 8.25
CA MET A 50 10.43 7.86 7.95
C MET A 50 10.27 8.06 6.44
N VAL A 51 9.19 8.72 6.04
CA VAL A 51 8.91 9.07 4.64
C VAL A 51 9.01 10.60 4.49
N LEU A 52 9.87 11.05 3.59
CA LEU A 52 10.20 12.46 3.40
C LEU A 52 9.90 12.88 1.96
N ARG A 53 9.50 14.13 1.77
CA ARG A 53 9.40 14.77 0.46
C ARG A 53 10.69 15.54 0.17
N VAL A 54 11.37 15.17 -0.91
CA VAL A 54 12.60 15.82 -1.38
C VAL A 54 12.47 16.04 -2.89
N ASP A 55 12.74 17.25 -3.37
CA ASP A 55 12.63 17.59 -4.81
C ASP A 55 11.30 17.17 -5.46
N LYS A 56 10.18 17.41 -4.75
CA LYS A 56 8.80 17.03 -5.16
C LYS A 56 8.55 15.52 -5.31
N ARG A 57 9.48 14.68 -4.86
CA ARG A 57 9.34 13.22 -4.85
C ARG A 57 9.30 12.70 -3.42
N VAL A 58 8.70 11.54 -3.24
CA VAL A 58 8.54 10.89 -1.94
C VAL A 58 9.60 9.81 -1.78
N TYR A 59 10.33 9.86 -0.67
CA TYR A 59 11.43 8.94 -0.36
C TYR A 59 11.25 8.34 1.03
N ARG A 60 11.55 7.05 1.17
CA ARG A 60 11.73 6.40 2.46
C ARG A 60 13.18 6.50 2.91
N VAL A 61 13.39 6.85 4.17
CA VAL A 61 14.71 6.89 4.79
C VAL A 61 15.17 5.48 5.12
N VAL A 62 16.32 5.09 4.58
CA VAL A 62 16.97 3.80 4.84
C VAL A 62 17.92 3.91 6.02
N ALA A 63 18.74 4.96 6.04
CA ALA A 63 19.73 5.19 7.08
C ALA A 63 20.05 6.68 7.20
N ASN A 64 20.44 7.10 8.40
CA ASN A 64 20.93 8.44 8.68
C ASN A 64 22.23 8.33 9.48
N THR A 65 23.32 8.85 8.92
CA THR A 65 24.64 8.84 9.57
C THR A 65 25.02 10.28 9.92
N ARG A 66 25.17 10.55 11.21
CA ARG A 66 25.70 11.83 11.71
C ARG A 66 27.22 11.81 11.67
N SER A 67 27.83 12.83 11.07
CA SER A 67 29.28 13.04 11.08
C SER A 67 29.62 14.45 11.55
N GLN A 68 30.72 14.60 12.29
CA GLN A 68 31.22 15.88 12.76
C GLN A 68 32.74 15.85 12.73
N LYS A 69 33.36 16.73 11.95
CA LYS A 69 34.82 16.80 11.80
C LYS A 69 35.37 17.96 12.63
N GLY A 70 35.96 17.65 13.79
CA GLY A 70 36.53 18.66 14.69
C GLY A 70 35.46 19.62 15.24
N GLN A 71 35.74 20.93 15.18
CA GLN A 71 34.81 21.98 15.61
C GLN A 71 33.80 22.41 14.53
N ASN A 72 33.79 21.76 13.36
CA ASN A 72 32.82 22.09 12.31
C ASN A 72 31.39 21.70 12.73
N ALA A 73 30.42 22.34 12.08
CA ALA A 73 29.01 21.97 12.23
C ALA A 73 28.79 20.49 11.89
N ALA A 74 27.87 19.84 12.59
CA ALA A 74 27.51 18.46 12.27
C ALA A 74 26.81 18.38 10.91
N SER A 75 27.11 17.33 10.15
CA SER A 75 26.44 16.98 8.91
C SER A 75 25.77 15.62 9.03
N PHE A 76 24.67 15.46 8.31
CA PHE A 76 23.86 14.26 8.29
C PHE A 76 23.84 13.72 6.87
N ASN A 77 24.33 12.50 6.70
CA ASN A 77 24.27 11.78 5.44
C ASN A 77 23.08 10.82 5.49
N ILE A 78 22.05 11.12 4.71
CA ILE A 78 20.77 10.43 4.70
C ILE A 78 20.66 9.63 3.42
N LYS A 79 20.56 8.30 3.57
CA LYS A 79 20.31 7.36 2.48
C LYS A 79 18.81 7.18 2.31
N LEU A 80 18.33 7.44 1.11
CA LEU A 80 16.92 7.48 0.73
C LEU A 80 16.66 6.44 -0.36
N THR A 81 15.46 5.87 -0.36
CA THR A 81 14.92 5.05 -1.45
C THR A 81 13.61 5.67 -1.92
N GLU A 82 13.49 5.97 -3.21
CA GLU A 82 12.29 6.52 -3.82
C GLU A 82 11.14 5.52 -3.70
N VAL A 83 10.01 6.02 -3.19
CA VAL A 83 8.81 5.21 -3.02
C VAL A 83 8.25 4.85 -4.41
N GLY A 84 7.96 3.57 -4.63
CA GLY A 84 7.37 3.07 -5.88
C GLY A 84 8.37 2.71 -7.00
N THR A 85 9.57 3.30 -7.04
CA THR A 85 10.57 2.99 -8.10
C THR A 85 11.88 2.38 -7.57
N SER A 86 12.02 2.24 -6.25
CA SER A 86 13.20 1.68 -5.56
C SER A 86 14.53 2.39 -5.88
N ARG A 87 14.49 3.58 -6.48
CA ARG A 87 15.70 4.35 -6.83
C ARG A 87 16.37 4.88 -5.56
N LYS A 88 17.67 4.65 -5.43
CA LYS A 88 18.43 5.12 -4.26
C LYS A 88 18.92 6.55 -4.49
N LYS A 89 18.86 7.37 -3.44
CA LYS A 89 19.38 8.74 -3.42
C LYS A 89 20.11 8.97 -2.10
N GLU A 90 21.15 9.78 -2.12
CA GLU A 90 21.89 10.17 -0.92
C GLU A 90 21.87 11.68 -0.81
N VAL A 91 21.51 12.19 0.37
CA VAL A 91 21.42 13.62 0.65
C VAL A 91 22.29 13.94 1.85
N THR A 92 23.14 14.95 1.73
CA THR A 92 23.91 15.48 2.85
C THR A 92 23.27 16.79 3.31
N ALA A 93 22.85 16.84 4.57
CA ALA A 93 22.22 18.00 5.18
C ALA A 93 23.07 18.53 6.34
N GLY A 94 23.12 19.86 6.46
CA GLY A 94 23.73 20.51 7.61
C GLY A 94 22.84 20.43 8.85
N GLN A 95 23.43 20.71 10.02
CA GLN A 95 22.66 20.92 11.25
C GLN A 95 21.64 22.06 11.07
N GLY A 96 20.38 21.80 11.43
CA GLY A 96 19.28 22.76 11.32
C GLY A 96 18.52 22.72 10.00
N HIS A 97 18.97 21.93 9.00
CA HIS A 97 18.19 21.68 7.80
C HIS A 97 16.93 20.89 8.14
N ASP A 98 15.79 21.29 7.59
CA ASP A 98 14.49 20.68 7.75
C ASP A 98 14.07 19.90 6.50
N PHE A 99 13.30 18.85 6.70
CA PHE A 99 12.70 18.05 5.64
C PHE A 99 11.18 18.03 5.85
N ALA A 100 10.41 18.04 4.76
CA ALA A 100 8.98 17.80 4.85
C ALA A 100 8.73 16.29 5.05
N GLU A 101 8.24 15.90 6.21
CA GLU A 101 7.74 14.56 6.47
C GLU A 101 6.37 14.37 5.81
N VAL A 102 6.17 13.23 5.17
CA VAL A 102 4.92 12.85 4.52
C VAL A 102 4.23 11.80 5.39
N ARG A 103 2.93 11.97 5.63
CA ARG A 103 2.15 10.96 6.33
C ARG A 103 1.94 9.76 5.41
N ALA A 104 2.42 8.60 5.86
CA ALA A 104 2.20 7.35 5.16
C ALA A 104 1.88 6.23 6.15
N GLU A 105 0.99 5.33 5.75
CA GLU A 105 0.58 4.17 6.54
C GLU A 105 0.56 2.91 5.66
N ARG A 106 0.76 1.74 6.26
CA ARG A 106 0.58 0.47 5.57
C ARG A 106 -0.81 -0.06 5.87
N VAL A 107 -1.62 -0.21 4.84
CA VAL A 107 -3.00 -0.70 4.92
C VAL A 107 -3.03 -2.11 4.35
N ARG A 108 -3.66 -3.02 5.09
CA ARG A 108 -3.87 -4.40 4.63
C ARG A 108 -5.15 -4.49 3.82
N LEU A 109 -5.03 -4.83 2.55
CA LEU A 109 -6.14 -5.03 1.61
C LEU A 109 -6.13 -6.45 1.08
N LEU A 110 -7.24 -6.87 0.45
CA LEU A 110 -7.37 -8.15 -0.23
C LEU A 110 -7.29 -7.93 -1.73
N PHE A 111 -6.44 -8.69 -2.42
CA PHE A 111 -6.41 -8.65 -3.88
C PHE A 111 -7.69 -9.26 -4.47
N SER A 112 -8.34 -8.56 -5.39
CA SER A 112 -9.57 -9.02 -6.05
C SER A 112 -9.30 -9.63 -7.42
N GLY A 113 -8.30 -9.14 -8.14
CA GLY A 113 -8.01 -9.55 -9.52
C GLY A 113 -7.42 -8.39 -10.33
N PHE A 114 -7.11 -8.68 -11.59
CA PHE A 114 -6.86 -7.67 -12.61
C PHE A 114 -8.16 -7.38 -13.36
N ASP A 115 -8.43 -6.11 -13.65
CA ASP A 115 -9.57 -5.72 -14.49
C ASP A 115 -9.22 -5.75 -16.00
N ASP A 116 -10.19 -5.40 -16.84
CA ASP A 116 -10.03 -5.41 -18.30
C ASP A 116 -9.04 -4.34 -18.81
N ASP A 117 -8.67 -3.37 -17.97
CA ASP A 117 -7.76 -2.26 -18.27
C ASP A 117 -6.36 -2.47 -17.63
N ASP A 118 -6.03 -3.70 -17.24
CA ASP A 118 -4.77 -4.10 -16.59
C ASP A 118 -4.51 -3.41 -15.23
N PHE A 119 -5.53 -2.95 -14.52
CA PHE A 119 -5.40 -2.48 -13.14
C PHE A 119 -5.50 -3.63 -12.15
N ALA A 120 -4.59 -3.67 -11.19
CA ALA A 120 -4.70 -4.52 -10.01
C ALA A 120 -5.70 -3.91 -9.02
N CYS A 121 -6.79 -4.63 -8.75
CA CYS A 121 -7.85 -4.21 -7.86
C CYS A 121 -7.66 -4.78 -6.45
N PHE A 122 -7.76 -3.92 -5.43
CA PHE A 122 -7.64 -4.29 -4.02
C PHE A 122 -8.86 -3.80 -3.24
N VAL A 123 -9.40 -4.66 -2.38
CA VAL A 123 -10.62 -4.38 -1.62
C VAL A 123 -10.31 -4.37 -0.13
N PHE A 124 -10.93 -3.46 0.61
CA PHE A 124 -10.84 -3.46 2.06
C PHE A 124 -11.50 -4.71 2.66
N PRO A 125 -10.88 -5.35 3.67
CA PRO A 125 -11.43 -6.55 4.26
C PRO A 125 -12.76 -6.24 4.97
N PRO A 126 -13.65 -7.24 5.14
CA PRO A 126 -15.02 -7.03 5.61
C PRO A 126 -15.15 -6.50 7.04
N HIS A 127 -14.09 -6.61 7.84
CA HIS A 127 -14.03 -6.09 9.22
C HIS A 127 -13.49 -4.66 9.30
N SER A 128 -13.10 -4.05 8.16
CA SER A 128 -12.65 -2.67 8.08
C SER A 128 -13.85 -1.71 8.04
N PRO A 129 -13.75 -0.49 8.61
CA PRO A 129 -14.76 0.55 8.41
C PRO A 129 -14.98 0.92 6.93
N ASP A 130 -13.97 0.69 6.10
CA ASP A 130 -13.96 0.99 4.66
C ASP A 130 -14.34 -0.23 3.80
N ALA A 131 -14.97 -1.25 4.37
CA ALA A 131 -15.35 -2.47 3.68
C ALA A 131 -16.08 -2.21 2.37
N GLY A 132 -15.63 -2.86 1.29
CA GLY A 132 -16.20 -2.74 -0.05
C GLY A 132 -15.68 -1.54 -0.86
N LYS A 133 -14.84 -0.66 -0.30
CA LYS A 133 -14.07 0.29 -1.12
C LYS A 133 -12.98 -0.45 -1.89
N GLU A 134 -12.72 0.04 -3.09
CA GLU A 134 -11.72 -0.49 -4.02
C GLU A 134 -10.57 0.51 -4.21
N VAL A 135 -9.36 -0.03 -4.29
CA VAL A 135 -8.13 0.70 -4.62
C VAL A 135 -7.56 0.04 -5.86
N ASN A 136 -7.41 0.82 -6.92
CA ASN A 136 -6.90 0.34 -8.21
C ASN A 136 -5.49 0.89 -8.43
N ILE A 137 -4.57 0.00 -8.76
CA ILE A 137 -3.17 0.34 -9.04
C ILE A 137 -2.83 -0.19 -10.43
N PRO A 138 -2.22 0.60 -11.32
CA PRO A 138 -1.80 0.12 -12.63
C PRO A 138 -0.93 -1.13 -12.52
N GLY A 139 -1.27 -2.22 -13.23
CA GLY A 139 -0.55 -3.49 -13.14
C GLY A 139 0.91 -3.39 -13.58
N ASP A 140 1.19 -2.53 -14.56
CA ASP A 140 2.54 -2.23 -15.06
C ASP A 140 3.46 -1.60 -14.00
N SER A 141 2.89 -0.94 -13.00
CA SER A 141 3.64 -0.37 -11.87
C SER A 141 4.11 -1.42 -10.87
N LEU A 142 3.55 -2.63 -10.92
CA LEU A 142 3.91 -3.72 -10.03
C LEU A 142 5.16 -4.45 -10.54
N PRO A 143 6.06 -4.89 -9.66
CA PRO A 143 7.10 -5.86 -10.00
C PRO A 143 6.52 -7.13 -10.65
N GLU A 144 7.24 -7.71 -11.62
CA GLU A 144 6.85 -8.91 -12.37
C GLU A 144 6.41 -10.08 -11.46
N VAL A 145 7.08 -10.25 -10.32
CA VAL A 145 6.75 -11.29 -9.34
C VAL A 145 5.37 -11.06 -8.73
N GLN A 146 5.00 -9.81 -8.47
CA GLN A 146 3.68 -9.47 -7.93
C GLN A 146 2.61 -9.66 -9.01
N GLN A 147 2.88 -9.22 -10.24
CA GLN A 147 1.96 -9.45 -11.37
C GLN A 147 1.63 -10.93 -11.54
N ARG A 148 2.61 -11.82 -11.41
CA ARG A 148 2.43 -13.26 -11.62
C ARG A 148 1.90 -14.04 -10.44
N PHE A 149 2.16 -13.60 -9.20
CA PHE A 149 1.87 -14.39 -8.00
C PHE A 149 0.78 -13.78 -7.11
N LEU A 150 0.20 -12.63 -7.44
CA LEU A 150 -1.00 -12.17 -6.75
C LEU A 150 -2.15 -13.16 -6.99
N ALA A 151 -2.84 -13.53 -5.91
CA ALA A 151 -3.94 -14.48 -5.93
C ALA A 151 -5.19 -13.86 -5.31
N CYS A 152 -6.37 -14.20 -5.83
CA CYS A 152 -7.63 -13.68 -5.32
C CYS A 152 -7.77 -13.94 -3.80
N ALA A 153 -8.26 -12.94 -3.08
CA ALA A 153 -8.35 -12.88 -1.63
C ALA A 153 -7.01 -12.94 -0.87
N MET A 154 -5.87 -12.82 -1.56
CA MET A 154 -4.57 -12.72 -0.89
C MET A 154 -4.49 -11.41 -0.08
N PRO A 155 -4.13 -11.47 1.21
CA PRO A 155 -3.89 -10.27 1.99
C PRO A 155 -2.56 -9.65 1.58
N VAL A 156 -2.59 -8.38 1.21
CA VAL A 156 -1.41 -7.60 0.83
C VAL A 156 -1.34 -6.32 1.64
N ASP A 157 -0.13 -5.92 2.00
CA ASP A 157 0.08 -4.64 2.68
C ASP A 157 0.50 -3.60 1.64
N ILE A 158 -0.28 -2.54 1.48
CA ILE A 158 -0.04 -1.45 0.51
C ILE A 158 0.33 -0.17 1.28
N LEU A 159 1.30 0.59 0.79
CA LEU A 159 1.63 1.89 1.33
C LEU A 159 0.64 2.94 0.82
N HIS A 160 -0.14 3.49 1.74
CA HIS A 160 -1.02 4.62 1.53
C HIS A 160 -0.30 5.90 1.93
N ILE A 161 -0.09 6.80 0.98
CA ILE A 161 0.45 8.14 1.21
C ILE A 161 -0.72 9.10 1.35
N ILE A 162 -0.90 9.62 2.56
CA ILE A 162 -1.97 10.55 2.89
C ILE A 162 -1.48 11.97 2.55
N PRO A 163 -2.16 12.69 1.65
CA PRO A 163 -1.78 14.05 1.31
C PRO A 163 -1.94 14.98 2.53
N ASP A 164 -1.03 15.94 2.67
CA ASP A 164 -1.14 16.96 3.72
C ASP A 164 -2.07 18.10 3.29
N ASP A 165 -2.35 18.26 2.00
CA ASP A 165 -3.22 19.30 1.44
C ASP A 165 -4.31 18.67 0.57
N ASP A 166 -5.51 19.25 0.62
CA ASP A 166 -6.70 18.79 -0.14
C ASP A 166 -6.50 18.90 -1.67
N THR A 167 -5.45 19.61 -2.10
CA THR A 167 -5.08 19.72 -3.51
C THR A 167 -4.28 18.52 -4.03
N GLU A 168 -3.68 17.72 -3.15
CA GLU A 168 -2.89 16.55 -3.52
C GLU A 168 -3.74 15.27 -3.51
N LYS A 169 -3.51 14.38 -4.48
CA LYS A 169 -4.23 13.11 -4.56
C LYS A 169 -3.61 12.07 -3.65
N GLU A 170 -4.46 11.29 -2.99
CA GLU A 170 -4.05 10.06 -2.33
C GLU A 170 -3.25 9.18 -3.29
N THR A 171 -2.12 8.67 -2.80
CA THR A 171 -1.23 7.82 -3.61
C THR A 171 -1.10 6.46 -2.95
N TRP A 172 -1.37 5.41 -3.72
CA TRP A 172 -1.27 4.02 -3.30
C TRP A 172 -0.12 3.35 -4.04
N THR A 173 0.82 2.76 -3.32
CA THR A 173 2.07 2.23 -3.90
C THR A 173 2.75 1.20 -2.99
N GLU A 174 3.88 0.65 -3.43
CA GLU A 174 4.69 -0.35 -2.72
C GLU A 174 3.89 -1.51 -2.12
N ILE A 175 3.32 -2.34 -2.99
CA ILE A 175 2.63 -3.55 -2.57
C ILE A 175 3.62 -4.52 -1.95
N THR A 176 3.29 -5.04 -0.77
CA THR A 176 4.04 -6.08 -0.08
C THR A 176 3.17 -7.32 0.05
N MET A 177 3.52 -8.35 -0.72
CA MET A 177 2.88 -9.66 -0.61
C MET A 177 3.37 -10.42 0.62
N PRO A 178 2.61 -11.43 1.10
CA PRO A 178 3.09 -12.36 2.10
C PRO A 178 4.38 -13.07 1.64
N SER A 179 5.30 -13.34 2.55
CA SER A 179 6.55 -14.07 2.26
C SER A 179 6.33 -15.52 1.82
N SER A 180 5.13 -16.05 2.07
CA SER A 180 4.70 -17.33 1.52
C SER A 180 3.19 -17.38 1.41
N TYR A 181 2.70 -18.07 0.40
CA TYR A 181 1.27 -18.30 0.18
C TYR A 181 1.02 -19.73 -0.30
N VAL A 182 -0.20 -20.22 -0.10
CA VAL A 182 -0.59 -21.58 -0.50
C VAL A 182 -1.38 -21.48 -1.79
N TYR A 183 -0.93 -22.23 -2.80
CA TYR A 183 -1.55 -22.26 -4.12
C TYR A 183 -1.98 -23.69 -4.46
N THR A 184 -2.98 -23.82 -5.31
CA THR A 184 -3.49 -25.10 -5.80
C THR A 184 -2.87 -25.38 -7.16
N VAL A 185 -2.24 -26.54 -7.33
CA VAL A 185 -1.63 -26.93 -8.61
C VAL A 185 -2.71 -27.23 -9.64
N GLU A 186 -2.74 -26.45 -10.72
CA GLU A 186 -3.69 -26.64 -11.82
C GLU A 186 -3.12 -27.53 -12.92
N THR A 187 -1.94 -27.16 -13.42
CA THR A 187 -1.27 -27.86 -14.52
C THR A 187 0.19 -28.08 -14.19
N ILE A 188 0.76 -29.14 -14.77
CA ILE A 188 2.16 -29.49 -14.60
C ILE A 188 2.77 -29.68 -15.98
N THR A 189 3.87 -28.98 -16.23
CA THR A 189 4.65 -29.08 -17.46
C THR A 189 6.09 -29.48 -17.14
N LEU A 190 6.73 -30.22 -18.05
CA LEU A 190 8.13 -30.60 -17.91
C LEU A 190 8.99 -29.64 -18.72
N LYS A 191 9.91 -28.94 -18.06
CA LYS A 191 10.90 -28.07 -18.70
C LYS A 191 12.29 -28.69 -18.53
N GLY A 192 12.66 -29.54 -19.48
CA GLY A 192 13.87 -30.36 -19.37
C GLY A 192 13.71 -31.43 -18.28
N LEU A 193 14.57 -31.39 -17.26
CA LEU A 193 14.51 -32.29 -16.10
C LEU A 193 13.68 -31.74 -14.94
N TYR A 194 13.12 -30.53 -15.06
CA TYR A 194 12.38 -29.88 -14.00
C TYR A 194 10.87 -29.97 -14.23
N LYS A 195 10.15 -30.31 -13.17
CA LYS A 195 8.69 -30.31 -13.13
C LYS A 195 8.20 -28.93 -12.72
N MET A 196 7.52 -28.23 -13.62
CA MET A 196 6.98 -26.90 -13.40
C MET A 196 5.49 -27.00 -13.12
N ALA A 197 5.04 -26.47 -12.00
CA ALA A 197 3.62 -26.35 -11.67
C ALA A 197 3.13 -24.93 -11.98
N ALA A 198 1.95 -24.83 -12.59
CA ALA A 198 1.14 -23.61 -12.67
C ALA A 198 -0.05 -23.71 -11.70
N PHE A 199 -0.62 -22.58 -11.33
CA PHE A 199 -1.59 -22.48 -10.24
C PHE A 199 -2.96 -22.03 -10.71
N VAL A 200 -3.99 -22.42 -9.97
CA VAL A 200 -5.37 -22.01 -10.25
C VAL A 200 -5.54 -20.51 -9.94
N GLU A 201 -4.87 -20.03 -8.90
CA GLU A 201 -5.12 -18.70 -8.36
C GLU A 201 -4.25 -17.60 -8.97
N CYS A 202 -3.23 -17.94 -9.75
CA CYS A 202 -2.30 -16.98 -10.35
C CYS A 202 -1.56 -17.53 -11.58
N ASP A 203 -1.00 -16.65 -12.41
CA ASP A 203 -0.27 -17.01 -13.64
C ASP A 203 1.19 -17.44 -13.41
N GLY A 204 1.61 -17.51 -12.14
CA GLY A 204 2.95 -17.89 -11.74
C GLY A 204 3.26 -19.37 -12.02
N THR A 205 4.53 -19.66 -12.29
CA THR A 205 5.01 -21.05 -12.39
C THR A 205 6.19 -21.28 -11.47
N VAL A 206 6.25 -22.44 -10.83
CA VAL A 206 7.30 -22.80 -9.87
C VAL A 206 7.79 -24.23 -10.13
N SER A 207 9.10 -24.43 -10.01
CA SER A 207 9.70 -25.76 -10.05
C SER A 207 9.36 -26.52 -8.77
N VAL A 208 8.76 -27.70 -8.91
CA VAL A 208 8.28 -28.55 -7.81
C VAL A 208 8.92 -29.93 -7.87
N ASN A 209 8.84 -30.66 -6.76
CA ASN A 209 9.32 -32.04 -6.69
C ASN A 209 8.44 -33.00 -7.50
N ASP A 210 9.01 -34.11 -7.96
CA ASP A 210 8.33 -35.11 -8.77
C ASP A 210 7.08 -35.72 -8.10
N GLN A 211 7.05 -35.73 -6.77
CA GLN A 211 5.96 -36.29 -5.99
C GLN A 211 4.66 -35.46 -6.07
N ILE A 212 4.73 -34.17 -6.41
CA ILE A 212 3.56 -33.27 -6.43
C ILE A 212 2.60 -33.67 -7.56
N GLN A 213 1.32 -33.76 -7.26
CA GLN A 213 0.27 -34.08 -8.22
C GLN A 213 -0.64 -32.87 -8.50
N LEU A 214 -1.44 -32.98 -9.56
CA LEU A 214 -2.47 -31.99 -9.89
C LEU A 214 -3.50 -31.93 -8.75
N GLY A 215 -4.00 -30.74 -8.43
CA GLY A 215 -4.95 -30.50 -7.35
C GLY A 215 -4.33 -30.49 -5.94
N GLU A 216 -3.04 -30.80 -5.77
CA GLU A 216 -2.38 -30.63 -4.47
C GLU A 216 -2.21 -29.15 -4.13
N LYS A 217 -2.38 -28.82 -2.84
CA LYS A 217 -2.04 -27.50 -2.30
C LYS A 217 -0.58 -27.47 -1.91
N ILE A 218 0.16 -26.52 -2.45
CA ILE A 218 1.58 -26.35 -2.14
C ILE A 218 1.86 -24.96 -1.59
N LYS A 219 2.80 -24.90 -0.67
CA LYS A 219 3.31 -23.63 -0.14
C LYS A 219 4.39 -23.13 -1.08
N VAL A 220 4.25 -21.89 -1.53
CA VAL A 220 5.25 -21.19 -2.34
C VAL A 220 5.86 -20.09 -1.48
N VAL A 221 7.18 -19.99 -1.48
CA VAL A 221 7.95 -18.97 -0.75
C VAL A 221 8.35 -17.89 -1.74
N ILE A 222 7.98 -16.66 -1.42
CA ILE A 222 8.29 -15.46 -2.20
C ILE A 222 9.35 -14.69 -1.43
N LYS A 223 10.56 -14.67 -1.98
CA LYS A 223 11.68 -13.98 -1.35
C LYS A 223 11.66 -12.49 -1.70
N PRO A 224 12.22 -11.64 -0.83
CA PRO A 224 12.28 -10.19 -1.07
C PRO A 224 13.17 -9.80 -2.25
N ASP A 225 14.02 -10.71 -2.73
CA ASP A 225 14.83 -10.53 -3.94
C ASP A 225 14.04 -10.76 -5.25
N GLY A 226 12.77 -11.12 -5.15
CA GLY A 226 11.91 -11.44 -6.28
C GLY A 226 12.03 -12.88 -6.77
N THR A 227 12.80 -13.73 -6.09
CA THR A 227 12.85 -15.16 -6.42
C THR A 227 11.68 -15.89 -5.75
N VAL A 228 11.12 -16.86 -6.47
CA VAL A 228 10.00 -17.67 -6.00
C VAL A 228 10.43 -19.14 -5.99
N ALA A 229 10.14 -19.83 -4.89
CA ALA A 229 10.58 -21.20 -4.68
C ALA A 229 9.49 -22.08 -4.06
N PHE A 230 9.57 -23.38 -4.34
CA PHE A 230 8.73 -24.37 -3.68
C PHE A 230 9.09 -24.46 -2.19
N GLY A 231 8.08 -24.27 -1.33
CA GLY A 231 8.18 -24.27 0.13
C GLY A 231 7.72 -25.57 0.80
N GLY A 232 7.24 -26.55 0.02
CA GLY A 232 6.70 -27.81 0.53
C GLY A 232 5.21 -28.00 0.25
N ARG A 233 4.69 -29.17 0.60
CA ARG A 233 3.25 -29.44 0.58
C ARG A 233 2.56 -28.68 1.70
N ALA A 234 1.42 -28.07 1.41
CA ALA A 234 0.54 -27.55 2.44
C ALA A 234 -0.35 -28.70 2.89
N ASN A 235 0.03 -29.38 3.98
CA ASN A 235 -0.88 -30.31 4.63
C ASN A 235 -2.07 -29.52 5.21
N PRO A 236 -3.30 -30.07 5.16
CA PRO A 236 -4.46 -29.48 5.81
C PRO A 236 -4.27 -29.35 7.32
#